data_AF-A0A1R3Y2B3-F1
#
_entry.id   AF-A0A1R3Y2B3-F1
#
_cell.length_a   1.000
_cell.length_b   1.000
_cell.length_c   1.000
_cell.angle_alpha   90.00
_cell.angle_beta   90.00
_cell.angle_gamma   90.00
#
_symmetry.space_group_name_H-M   'P 1'
#
loop_
_entity.id
_entity.type
_entity.pdbx_description
1 polymer ?
#
loop_
_entity_poly.entity_id
_entity_poly.type
_entity_poly.pdbx_seq_one_letter_code
_entity_poly.pdbx_strand_id
1 'polypeptide(L)'
;MLFLSAEIAAFENADRRYSAAITRLAPETDVRIVTYTNPSVHRFDLFVPVFRNHLVELSAEFPDRTILLNTSSGTPAMQAALVAINVFGIPRTTAVQVSTPARALSKPGDRESPDAYDLELMWDANDDNQPGAPNRCFEATSAALGALLERANLKQLIVSYDYSAAVTIAADSRLPDQVSNLIRGAMHRSRLEHLVAPKFFKDTAFTYDPANKVAEYISALALLAKREQWAEFARSATPAITIVLRAAVAKHLPEDRYLDDMGRVDRRKLEREPEIRCALKHPPKSPNAEWYLYTKDWLALLR
;
A
#
# COMPACT_ATOMS: atom_id res chain seq x y z
N MET A 1 -2.86 11.37 27.96
CA MET A 1 -1.72 12.28 27.69
C MET A 1 -2.28 13.63 27.27
N LEU A 2 -1.81 14.71 27.89
CA LEU A 2 -2.08 16.09 27.49
C LEU A 2 -0.83 16.66 26.82
N PHE A 3 -0.97 17.16 25.60
CA PHE A 3 0.10 17.84 24.88
C PHE A 3 -0.19 19.33 24.88
N LEU A 4 0.63 20.11 25.59
CA LEU A 4 0.39 21.51 25.86
C LEU A 4 1.48 22.35 25.20
N SER A 5 1.12 23.46 24.55
CA SER A 5 2.11 24.48 24.19
C SER A 5 2.68 25.12 25.46
N ALA A 6 3.82 25.81 25.37
CA ALA A 6 4.42 26.50 26.50
C ALA A 6 3.44 27.46 27.22
N GLU A 7 2.61 28.18 26.46
CA GLU A 7 1.58 29.08 27.01
C GLU A 7 0.51 28.32 27.78
N ILE A 8 -0.03 27.23 27.20
CA ILE A 8 -1.07 26.42 27.84
C ILE A 8 -0.51 25.65 29.05
N ALA A 9 0.75 25.24 28.99
CA ALA A 9 1.45 24.63 30.12
C ALA A 9 1.67 25.63 31.27
N ALA A 10 1.87 26.92 30.99
CA ALA A 10 1.97 27.93 32.04
C ALA A 10 0.66 28.04 32.85
N PHE A 11 -0.50 28.01 32.17
CA PHE A 11 -1.80 27.95 32.84
C PHE A 11 -1.95 26.67 33.66
N GLU A 12 -1.66 25.50 33.08
CA GLU A 12 -1.70 24.23 33.80
C GLU A 12 -0.79 24.21 35.04
N ASN A 13 0.40 24.81 34.97
CA ASN A 13 1.30 24.90 36.11
C ASN A 13 0.80 25.87 37.20
N ALA A 14 0.05 26.90 36.81
CA ALA A 14 -0.46 27.91 37.73
C ALA A 14 -1.65 27.40 38.54
N ASP A 15 -2.59 26.72 37.89
CA ASP A 15 -3.88 26.35 38.50
C ASP A 15 -4.34 24.91 38.25
N ARG A 16 -3.57 24.11 37.51
CA ARG A 16 -3.87 22.71 37.19
C ARG A 16 -5.21 22.52 36.49
N ARG A 17 -5.70 23.53 35.76
CA ARG A 17 -7.05 23.55 35.18
C ARG A 17 -7.41 22.32 34.36
N TYR A 18 -6.46 21.71 33.66
CA TYR A 18 -6.74 20.52 32.84
C TYR A 18 -6.57 19.24 33.66
N SER A 19 -5.44 19.08 34.37
CA SER A 19 -5.21 17.83 35.12
C SER A 19 -6.21 17.67 36.26
N ALA A 20 -6.52 18.72 37.01
CA ALA A 20 -7.47 18.67 38.11
C ALA A 20 -8.90 18.38 37.61
N ALA A 21 -9.33 18.95 36.49
CA ALA A 21 -10.62 18.64 35.88
C ALA A 21 -10.71 17.16 35.46
N ILE A 22 -9.65 16.60 34.84
CA ILE A 22 -9.61 15.18 34.47
C ILE A 22 -9.64 14.29 35.72
N THR A 23 -8.84 14.60 36.74
CA THR A 23 -8.83 13.82 37.99
C THR A 23 -10.18 13.88 38.70
N ARG A 24 -10.88 15.03 38.66
CA ARG A 24 -12.23 15.13 39.23
C ARG A 24 -13.25 14.31 38.43
N LEU A 25 -13.13 14.25 37.10
CA LEU A 25 -14.02 13.47 36.22
C LEU A 25 -13.80 11.97 36.36
N ALA A 26 -12.53 11.55 36.38
CA ALA A 26 -12.11 10.16 36.32
C ALA A 26 -10.86 9.97 37.20
N PRO A 27 -11.04 9.81 38.52
CA PRO A 27 -9.94 9.79 39.50
C PRO A 27 -8.86 8.75 39.25
N GLU A 28 -9.24 7.62 38.64
CA GLU A 28 -8.34 6.51 38.33
C GLU A 28 -7.50 6.75 37.05
N THR A 29 -7.65 7.90 36.39
CA THR A 29 -6.94 8.21 35.15
C THR A 29 -5.54 8.74 35.42
N ASP A 30 -4.50 8.06 34.91
CA ASP A 30 -3.14 8.59 34.88
C ASP A 30 -3.01 9.72 33.84
N VAL A 31 -2.64 10.91 34.31
CA VAL A 31 -2.50 12.12 33.48
C VAL A 31 -1.02 12.41 33.23
N ARG A 32 -0.56 12.07 32.03
CA ARG A 32 0.78 12.44 31.54
C ARG A 32 0.75 13.74 30.77
N ILE A 33 1.54 14.72 31.19
CA ILE A 33 1.63 16.05 30.55
C ILE A 33 2.93 16.14 29.76
N VAL A 34 2.83 16.56 28.51
CA VAL A 34 3.94 16.83 27.61
C VAL A 34 3.91 18.31 27.24
N THR A 35 4.98 19.03 27.58
CA THR A 35 5.12 20.45 27.24
C THR A 35 5.92 20.63 25.96
N TYR A 36 5.31 21.27 24.97
CA TYR A 36 5.93 21.65 23.72
C TYR A 36 6.44 23.07 23.78
N THR A 37 7.77 23.20 23.77
CA THR A 37 8.46 24.48 24.00
C THR A 37 8.70 25.29 22.73
N ASN A 38 8.51 24.72 21.54
CA ASN A 38 8.72 25.46 20.31
C ASN A 38 7.56 26.45 20.07
N PRO A 39 7.84 27.75 19.92
CA PRO A 39 6.80 28.77 19.75
C PRO A 39 6.08 28.70 18.40
N SER A 40 6.59 27.94 17.44
CA SER A 40 6.04 27.82 16.08
C SER A 40 4.78 26.93 16.02
N VAL A 41 3.80 27.16 16.89
CA VAL A 41 2.59 26.34 17.04
C VAL A 41 1.61 26.42 15.87
N HIS A 42 1.88 27.30 14.91
CA HIS A 42 1.16 27.45 13.66
C HIS A 42 1.71 26.55 12.53
N ARG A 43 2.88 25.92 12.73
CA ARG A 43 3.53 25.09 11.72
C ARG A 43 3.11 23.63 11.84
N PHE A 44 2.21 23.22 10.94
CA PHE A 44 1.72 21.85 10.84
C PHE A 44 2.83 20.80 10.67
N ASP A 45 3.82 21.09 9.84
CA ASP A 45 4.88 20.15 9.47
C ASP A 45 5.78 19.75 10.66
N LEU A 46 5.86 20.60 11.68
CA LEU A 46 6.60 20.31 12.91
C LEU A 46 5.86 19.32 13.82
N PHE A 47 4.53 19.25 13.76
CA PHE A 47 3.72 18.43 14.67
C PHE A 47 3.64 16.97 14.26
N VAL A 48 3.61 16.68 12.95
CA VAL A 48 3.52 15.32 12.45
C VAL A 48 4.61 14.40 13.04
N PRO A 49 5.92 14.74 12.97
CA PRO A 49 6.96 13.89 13.55
C PRO A 49 6.88 13.83 15.09
N VAL A 50 6.55 14.94 15.75
CA VAL A 50 6.47 15.01 17.23
C VAL A 50 5.35 14.12 17.77
N PHE A 51 4.14 14.26 17.24
CA PHE A 51 3.01 13.42 17.63
C PHE A 51 3.25 11.96 17.27
N ARG A 52 3.80 11.67 16.09
CA ARG A 52 4.11 10.30 15.70
C ARG A 52 5.03 9.61 16.71
N ASN A 53 6.07 10.29 17.21
CA ASN A 53 6.98 9.71 18.18
C ASN A 53 6.26 9.33 19.48
N HIS A 54 5.48 10.25 20.06
CA HIS A 54 4.69 9.96 21.26
C HIS A 54 3.66 8.85 21.06
N LEU A 55 3.02 8.81 19.89
CA LEU A 55 2.05 7.76 19.58
C LEU A 55 2.70 6.39 19.44
N VAL A 56 3.90 6.32 18.85
CA VAL A 56 4.68 5.08 18.76
C VAL A 56 5.11 4.60 20.14
N GLU A 57 5.57 5.51 21.02
CA GLU A 57 5.88 5.19 22.42
C GLU A 57 4.65 4.63 23.16
N LEU A 58 3.51 5.32 23.06
CA LEU A 58 2.25 4.86 23.65
C LEU A 58 1.79 3.51 23.10
N SER A 59 1.92 3.29 21.79
CA SER A 59 1.54 2.02 21.16
C SER A 59 2.46 0.87 21.59
N ALA A 60 3.73 1.14 21.89
CA ALA A 60 4.65 0.13 22.40
C ALA A 60 4.38 -0.18 23.88
N GLU A 61 4.04 0.84 24.67
CA GLU A 61 3.71 0.68 26.09
C GLU A 61 2.34 -0.01 26.30
N PHE A 62 1.37 0.26 25.42
CA PHE A 62 0.00 -0.25 25.50
C PHE A 62 -0.43 -0.96 24.20
N PRO A 63 0.16 -2.11 23.85
CA PRO A 63 -0.03 -2.76 22.54
C PRO A 63 -1.47 -3.21 22.25
N ASP A 64 -2.23 -3.58 23.29
CA ASP A 64 -3.61 -4.08 23.16
C ASP A 64 -4.68 -3.00 23.39
N ARG A 65 -4.28 -1.71 23.41
CA ARG A 65 -5.19 -0.59 23.68
C ARG A 65 -5.40 0.24 22.43
N THR A 66 -6.61 0.81 22.30
CA THR A 66 -6.91 1.79 21.26
C THR A 66 -6.42 3.17 21.69
N ILE A 67 -5.66 3.84 20.82
CA ILE A 67 -5.26 5.22 21.03
C ILE A 67 -6.29 6.15 20.41
N LEU A 68 -6.96 6.95 21.25
CA LEU A 68 -7.92 7.96 20.82
C LEU A 68 -7.23 9.32 20.64
N LEU A 69 -7.42 9.96 19.49
CA LEU A 69 -6.85 11.27 19.18
C LEU A 69 -7.93 12.34 19.25
N ASN A 70 -7.80 13.30 20.18
CA ASN A 70 -8.67 14.47 20.18
C ASN A 70 -8.28 15.41 19.01
N THR A 71 -9.16 15.53 18.03
CA THR A 71 -8.97 16.37 16.83
C THR A 71 -9.74 17.70 16.90
N SER A 72 -10.33 18.01 18.05
CA SER A 72 -11.06 19.26 18.33
C SER A 72 -10.28 20.27 19.18
N SER A 73 -9.21 19.85 19.86
CA SER A 73 -8.40 20.71 20.73
C SER A 73 -7.05 21.08 20.10
N GLY A 74 -6.46 22.17 20.57
CA GLY A 74 -5.18 22.69 20.06
C GLY A 74 -5.34 23.66 18.88
N THR A 75 -4.21 24.05 18.30
CA THR A 75 -4.21 24.92 17.12
C THR A 75 -4.70 24.15 15.88
N PRO A 76 -5.20 24.83 14.83
CA PRO A 76 -5.57 24.16 13.58
C PRO A 76 -4.44 23.30 12.99
N ALA A 77 -3.17 23.70 13.20
CA ALA A 77 -2.00 22.93 12.80
C ALA A 77 -1.87 21.60 13.56
N MET A 78 -2.11 21.60 14.88
CA MET A 78 -2.10 20.38 15.69
C MET A 78 -3.24 19.43 15.30
N GLN A 79 -4.46 19.98 15.16
CA GLN A 79 -5.64 19.21 14.77
C GLN A 79 -5.43 18.52 13.42
N ALA A 80 -4.97 19.27 12.42
CA ALA A 80 -4.67 18.71 11.11
C ALA A 80 -3.60 17.62 11.20
N ALA A 81 -2.55 17.77 12.02
CA ALA A 81 -1.48 16.78 12.14
C ALA A 81 -2.00 15.45 12.70
N LEU A 82 -2.87 15.49 13.71
CA LEU A 82 -3.51 14.29 14.25
C LEU A 82 -4.43 13.62 13.23
N VAL A 83 -5.21 14.40 12.47
CA VAL A 83 -6.05 13.89 11.37
C VAL A 83 -5.20 13.18 10.32
N ALA A 84 -4.06 13.77 9.93
CA ALA A 84 -3.15 13.18 8.96
C ALA A 84 -2.55 11.86 9.50
N ILE A 85 -2.05 11.85 10.73
CA ILE A 85 -1.50 10.64 11.37
C ILE A 85 -2.54 9.52 11.43
N ASN A 86 -3.79 9.85 11.80
CA ASN A 86 -4.89 8.89 11.83
C ASN A 86 -5.11 8.22 10.46
N VAL A 87 -5.01 8.98 9.38
CA VAL A 87 -5.13 8.43 8.01
C VAL A 87 -4.01 7.47 7.65
N PHE A 88 -2.77 7.79 8.05
CA PHE A 88 -1.64 6.89 7.78
C PHE A 88 -1.72 5.59 8.59
N GLY A 89 -2.45 5.57 9.70
CA GLY A 89 -2.75 4.35 10.47
C GLY A 89 -1.55 3.68 11.12
N ILE A 90 -0.43 4.41 11.28
CA ILE A 90 0.81 3.90 11.89
C ILE A 90 1.28 4.87 12.99
N PRO A 91 1.04 4.56 14.28
CA PRO A 91 0.31 3.40 14.82
C PRO A 91 -1.21 3.49 14.61
N ARG A 92 -1.93 2.38 14.86
CA ARG A 92 -3.40 2.35 14.79
C ARG A 92 -3.98 3.34 15.81
N THR A 93 -4.82 4.24 15.32
CA THR A 93 -5.43 5.32 16.10
C THR A 93 -6.89 5.51 15.67
N THR A 94 -7.68 6.14 16.54
CA THR A 94 -9.05 6.56 16.25
C THR A 94 -9.20 8.04 16.56
N ALA A 95 -9.44 8.83 15.52
CA ALA A 95 -9.70 10.26 15.66
C ALA A 95 -11.10 10.49 16.26
N VAL A 96 -11.16 11.29 17.32
CA VAL A 96 -12.39 11.71 17.99
C VAL A 96 -12.49 13.22 17.90
N GLN A 97 -13.65 13.71 17.52
CA GLN A 97 -13.97 15.13 17.47
C GLN A 97 -15.12 15.42 18.44
N VAL A 98 -15.03 16.55 19.12
CA VAL A 98 -16.08 17.06 20.01
C VAL A 98 -16.75 18.25 19.34
N SER A 99 -18.07 18.21 19.18
CA SER A 99 -18.84 19.38 18.69
C SER A 99 -18.76 20.51 19.72
N THR A 100 -19.08 21.75 19.33
CA THR A 100 -19.36 22.81 20.32
C THR A 100 -20.75 22.60 20.94
N PRO A 101 -21.04 23.11 22.16
CA PRO A 101 -22.37 22.96 22.78
C PRO A 101 -23.48 23.53 21.89
N ALA A 102 -23.22 24.70 21.29
CA ALA A 102 -24.12 25.35 20.34
C ALA A 102 -24.16 24.70 18.94
N ARG A 103 -23.30 23.71 18.66
CA ARG A 103 -23.09 23.10 17.33
C ARG A 103 -22.85 24.13 16.21
N ALA A 104 -22.28 25.27 16.58
CA ALA A 104 -21.97 26.39 15.72
C ALA A 104 -20.55 26.89 15.99
N LEU A 105 -20.06 27.79 15.13
CA LEU A 105 -18.79 28.47 15.35
C LEU A 105 -18.86 29.25 16.67
N SER A 106 -17.85 29.10 17.52
CA SER A 106 -17.72 29.90 18.72
C SER A 106 -17.55 31.37 18.36
N LYS A 107 -18.29 32.25 19.03
CA LYS A 107 -18.19 33.70 18.92
C LYS A 107 -17.17 34.23 19.94
N PRO A 108 -16.61 35.43 19.72
CA PRO A 108 -15.84 36.11 20.76
C PRO A 108 -16.68 36.25 22.03
N GLY A 109 -16.14 35.79 23.16
CA GLY A 109 -16.85 35.76 24.46
C GLY A 109 -17.52 34.42 24.79
N ASP A 110 -17.62 33.47 23.86
CA ASP A 110 -18.14 32.12 24.16
C ASP A 110 -17.13 31.25 24.93
N ARG A 111 -15.87 31.69 25.01
CA ARG A 111 -14.80 31.03 25.76
C ARG A 111 -14.54 31.77 27.05
N GLU A 112 -14.21 31.01 28.08
CA GLU A 112 -13.74 31.51 29.36
C GLU A 112 -12.47 32.35 29.17
N SER A 113 -12.31 33.35 30.04
CA SER A 113 -11.07 34.12 30.10
C SER A 113 -9.95 33.22 30.62
N PRO A 114 -8.84 33.02 29.88
CA PRO A 114 -7.73 32.23 30.37
C PRO A 114 -7.13 32.77 31.66
N ASP A 115 -7.14 34.10 31.86
CA ASP A 115 -6.54 34.77 33.01
C ASP A 115 -7.44 34.80 34.26
N ALA A 116 -8.75 34.58 34.07
CA ALA A 116 -9.74 34.56 35.16
C ALA A 116 -10.42 33.19 35.27
N TYR A 117 -9.66 32.12 34.99
CA TYR A 117 -10.15 30.76 35.05
C TYR A 117 -10.43 30.35 36.51
N ASP A 118 -11.64 29.85 36.76
CA ASP A 118 -12.05 29.29 38.05
C ASP A 118 -12.55 27.86 37.81
N LEU A 119 -11.80 26.88 38.31
CA LEU A 119 -12.12 25.47 38.12
C LEU A 119 -13.46 25.08 38.73
N GLU A 120 -13.79 25.61 39.92
CA GLU A 120 -15.02 25.26 40.62
C GLU A 120 -16.23 25.81 39.85
N LEU A 121 -16.15 27.07 39.43
CA LEU A 121 -17.19 27.68 38.61
C LEU A 121 -17.39 26.95 37.29
N MET A 122 -16.30 26.63 36.58
CA MET A 122 -16.38 25.92 35.29
C MET A 122 -16.92 24.50 35.45
N TRP A 123 -16.61 23.84 36.57
CA TRP A 123 -17.10 22.50 36.86
C TRP A 123 -18.60 22.48 37.14
N ASP A 124 -19.05 23.41 37.99
CA ASP A 124 -20.47 23.51 38.38
C ASP A 124 -21.35 23.99 37.22
N ALA A 125 -20.81 24.84 36.34
CA ALA A 125 -21.49 25.33 35.14
C ALA A 125 -21.39 24.38 33.92
N ASN A 126 -20.75 23.22 34.05
CA ASN A 126 -20.61 22.30 32.94
C ASN A 126 -21.90 21.48 32.72
N ASP A 127 -22.72 21.90 31.75
CA ASP A 127 -23.95 21.21 31.37
C ASP A 127 -23.73 19.74 30.93
N ASP A 128 -22.53 19.39 30.43
CA ASP A 128 -22.21 18.02 30.05
C ASP A 128 -22.08 17.08 31.27
N ASN A 129 -21.95 17.62 32.50
CA ASN A 129 -21.93 16.84 33.73
C ASN A 129 -23.35 16.41 34.19
N GLN A 130 -24.41 16.95 33.57
CA GLN A 130 -25.78 16.65 33.98
C GLN A 130 -26.21 15.23 33.56
N PRO A 131 -26.99 14.51 34.40
CA PRO A 131 -27.53 13.20 34.02
C PRO A 131 -28.34 13.29 32.72
N GLY A 132 -27.97 12.47 31.73
CA GLY A 132 -28.66 12.43 30.44
C GLY A 132 -28.19 13.48 29.42
N ALA A 133 -27.13 14.24 29.71
CA ALA A 133 -26.49 15.10 28.71
C ALA A 133 -26.11 14.30 27.45
N PRO A 134 -26.36 14.82 26.24
CA PRO A 134 -26.09 14.09 25.00
C PRO A 134 -24.58 13.96 24.76
N ASN A 135 -24.15 12.79 24.28
CA ASN A 135 -22.77 12.63 23.82
C ASN A 135 -22.52 13.53 22.58
N ARG A 136 -21.56 14.45 22.70
CA ARG A 136 -21.15 15.38 21.62
C ARG A 136 -19.86 14.94 20.91
N CYS A 137 -19.28 13.82 21.34
CA CYS A 137 -18.11 13.18 20.76
C CYS A 137 -18.53 12.25 19.64
N PHE A 138 -17.81 12.29 18.53
CA PHE A 138 -18.00 11.39 17.40
C PHE A 138 -16.65 11.03 16.78
N GLU A 139 -16.59 9.84 16.17
CA GLU A 139 -15.41 9.42 15.43
C GLU A 139 -15.28 10.26 14.16
N ALA A 140 -14.14 10.95 14.01
CA ALA A 140 -13.85 11.75 12.84
C ALA A 140 -13.33 10.85 11.72
N THR A 141 -14.19 10.59 10.72
CA THR A 141 -13.78 9.76 9.59
C THR A 141 -13.05 10.59 8.55
N SER A 142 -11.79 10.25 8.29
CA SER A 142 -11.01 10.81 7.18
C SER A 142 -11.08 9.95 5.92
N ALA A 143 -12.23 9.32 5.67
CA ALA A 143 -12.41 8.32 4.62
C ALA A 143 -12.02 8.83 3.23
N ALA A 144 -12.30 10.10 2.91
CA ALA A 144 -11.89 10.73 1.65
C ALA A 144 -10.36 10.83 1.52
N LEU A 145 -9.66 11.23 2.59
CA LEU A 145 -8.20 11.35 2.58
C LEU A 145 -7.53 9.96 2.57
N GLY A 146 -8.10 8.99 3.29
CA GLY A 146 -7.71 7.58 3.21
C GLY A 146 -7.86 7.02 1.79
N ALA A 147 -9.00 7.26 1.14
CA ALA A 147 -9.23 6.83 -0.24
C ALA A 147 -8.24 7.47 -1.24
N LEU A 148 -7.81 8.72 -1.01
CA LEU A 148 -6.78 9.36 -1.83
C LEU A 148 -5.42 8.69 -1.65
N LEU A 149 -5.03 8.38 -0.42
CA LEU A 149 -3.77 7.68 -0.10
C LEU A 149 -3.76 6.26 -0.68
N GLU A 150 -4.83 5.50 -0.47
CA GLU A 150 -5.02 4.16 -1.03
C GLU A 150 -4.90 4.19 -2.57
N ARG A 151 -5.57 5.14 -3.22
CA ARG A 151 -5.48 5.31 -4.68
C ARG A 151 -4.07 5.66 -5.14
N ALA A 152 -3.33 6.47 -4.39
CA ALA A 152 -1.93 6.77 -4.71
C ALA A 152 -1.04 5.52 -4.59
N ASN A 153 -1.21 4.74 -3.52
CA ASN A 153 -0.48 3.50 -3.31
C ASN A 153 -0.79 2.46 -4.41
N LEU A 154 -2.07 2.27 -4.74
CA LEU A 154 -2.49 1.37 -5.82
C LEU A 154 -1.90 1.78 -7.17
N LYS A 155 -1.91 3.07 -7.51
CA LYS A 155 -1.26 3.55 -8.74
C LYS A 155 0.22 3.22 -8.77
N GLN A 156 0.93 3.44 -7.67
CA GLN A 156 2.36 3.14 -7.58
C GLN A 156 2.62 1.65 -7.80
N LEU A 157 1.85 0.77 -7.15
CA LEU A 157 1.98 -0.69 -7.29
C LEU A 157 1.66 -1.16 -8.71
N ILE A 158 0.65 -0.57 -9.36
CA ILE A 158 0.31 -0.86 -10.77
C ILE A 158 1.45 -0.45 -11.69
N VAL A 159 2.01 0.75 -11.51
CA VAL A 159 3.14 1.26 -12.31
C VAL A 159 4.40 0.42 -12.12
N SER A 160 4.63 -0.09 -10.90
CA SER A 160 5.73 -1.01 -10.61
C SER A 160 5.43 -2.48 -10.94
N TYR A 161 4.26 -2.76 -11.54
CA TYR A 161 3.80 -4.11 -11.91
C TYR A 161 3.70 -5.10 -10.73
N ASP A 162 3.52 -4.60 -9.50
CA ASP A 162 3.29 -5.43 -8.31
C ASP A 162 1.78 -5.63 -8.08
N TYR A 163 1.19 -6.40 -8.99
CA TYR A 163 -0.24 -6.67 -8.95
C TYR A 163 -0.65 -7.54 -7.75
N SER A 164 0.27 -8.31 -7.17
CA SER A 164 -0.05 -9.12 -5.99
C SER A 164 -0.29 -8.22 -4.77
N ALA A 165 0.62 -7.26 -4.52
CA ALA A 165 0.41 -6.26 -3.46
C ALA A 165 -0.80 -5.35 -3.76
N ALA A 166 -1.00 -4.99 -5.04
CA ALA A 166 -2.14 -4.16 -5.43
C ALA A 166 -3.49 -4.84 -5.12
N VAL A 167 -3.62 -6.15 -5.35
CA VAL A 167 -4.83 -6.91 -5.00
C VAL A 167 -5.09 -6.88 -3.49
N THR A 168 -4.04 -7.01 -2.65
CA THR A 168 -4.18 -6.96 -1.19
C THR A 168 -4.78 -5.63 -0.72
N ILE A 169 -4.26 -4.50 -1.23
CA ILE A 169 -4.81 -3.17 -0.89
C ILE A 169 -6.23 -3.02 -1.45
N ALA A 170 -6.46 -3.44 -2.69
CA ALA A 170 -7.75 -3.32 -3.36
C ALA A 170 -8.89 -4.12 -2.70
N ALA A 171 -8.58 -5.13 -1.87
CA ALA A 171 -9.57 -5.95 -1.19
C ALA A 171 -10.36 -5.16 -0.14
N ASP A 172 -9.70 -4.23 0.57
CA ASP A 172 -10.31 -3.41 1.62
C ASP A 172 -10.76 -2.03 1.11
N SER A 173 -10.36 -1.66 -0.12
CA SER A 173 -10.72 -0.39 -0.74
C SER A 173 -12.12 -0.40 -1.38
N ARG A 174 -12.81 0.75 -1.32
CA ARG A 174 -14.08 0.99 -2.04
C ARG A 174 -13.85 1.36 -3.51
N LEU A 175 -13.24 0.46 -4.28
CA LEU A 175 -13.01 0.65 -5.71
C LEU A 175 -14.22 0.17 -6.54
N PRO A 176 -14.47 0.75 -7.73
CA PRO A 176 -15.41 0.18 -8.68
C PRO A 176 -15.02 -1.26 -9.05
N ASP A 177 -15.99 -2.16 -9.14
CA ASP A 177 -15.76 -3.60 -9.42
C ASP A 177 -14.92 -3.83 -10.67
N GLN A 178 -15.12 -3.02 -11.71
CA GLN A 178 -14.34 -3.09 -12.95
C GLN A 178 -12.84 -2.87 -12.71
N VAL A 179 -12.48 -1.90 -11.86
CA VAL A 179 -11.07 -1.61 -11.52
C VAL A 179 -10.47 -2.77 -10.73
N SER A 180 -11.20 -3.25 -9.71
CA SER A 180 -10.78 -4.38 -8.89
C SER A 180 -10.58 -5.65 -9.73
N ASN A 181 -11.48 -5.92 -10.68
CA ASN A 181 -11.37 -7.05 -11.60
C ASN A 181 -10.16 -6.92 -12.54
N LEU A 182 -9.88 -5.73 -13.07
CA LEU A 182 -8.71 -5.51 -13.91
C LEU A 182 -7.40 -5.72 -13.14
N ILE A 183 -7.31 -5.28 -11.88
CA ILE A 183 -6.14 -5.50 -11.03
C ILE A 183 -5.93 -7.01 -10.77
N ARG A 184 -7.01 -7.74 -10.42
CA ARG A 184 -6.96 -9.20 -10.27
C ARG A 184 -6.58 -9.90 -11.56
N GLY A 185 -7.17 -9.48 -12.68
CA GLY A 185 -6.84 -9.99 -14.01
C GLY A 185 -5.37 -9.81 -14.36
N ALA A 186 -4.80 -8.63 -14.07
CA ALA A 186 -3.38 -8.34 -14.28
C ALA A 186 -2.48 -9.23 -13.40
N MET A 187 -2.86 -9.50 -12.15
CA MET A 187 -2.17 -10.46 -11.29
C MET A 187 -2.17 -11.86 -11.91
N HIS A 188 -3.33 -12.41 -12.28
CA HIS A 188 -3.42 -13.73 -12.90
C HIS A 188 -2.68 -13.81 -14.25
N ARG A 189 -2.75 -12.74 -15.07
CA ARG A 189 -2.01 -12.61 -16.33
C ARG A 189 -0.50 -12.64 -16.10
N SER A 190 0.00 -11.91 -15.10
CA SER A 190 1.44 -11.87 -14.78
C SER A 190 1.98 -13.22 -14.31
N ARG A 191 1.12 -14.09 -13.78
CA ARG A 191 1.43 -15.46 -13.36
C ARG A 191 1.20 -16.50 -14.45
N LEU A 192 0.83 -16.07 -15.66
CA LEU A 192 0.51 -16.93 -16.80
C LEU A 192 -0.60 -17.95 -16.48
N GLU A 193 -1.57 -17.57 -15.64
CA GLU A 193 -2.72 -18.42 -15.31
C GLU A 193 -3.76 -18.38 -16.44
N HIS A 194 -3.44 -19.02 -17.57
CA HIS A 194 -4.16 -18.94 -18.85
C HIS A 194 -5.65 -19.30 -18.77
N LEU A 195 -6.05 -20.13 -17.80
CA LEU A 195 -7.45 -20.52 -17.61
C LEU A 195 -8.26 -19.51 -16.77
N VAL A 196 -7.59 -18.68 -15.98
CA VAL A 196 -8.20 -17.81 -14.98
C VAL A 196 -8.18 -16.35 -15.45
N ALA A 197 -7.03 -15.89 -15.95
CA ALA A 197 -6.84 -14.51 -16.42
C ALA A 197 -7.91 -14.01 -17.42
N PRO A 198 -8.33 -14.78 -18.46
CA PRO A 198 -9.28 -14.28 -19.46
C PRO A 198 -10.62 -13.82 -18.87
N LYS A 199 -11.05 -14.44 -17.76
CA LYS A 199 -12.35 -14.18 -17.13
C LYS A 199 -12.48 -12.72 -16.64
N PHE A 200 -11.36 -12.09 -16.30
CA PHE A 200 -11.32 -10.73 -15.75
C PHE A 200 -11.29 -9.63 -16.81
N PHE A 201 -11.01 -9.99 -18.06
CA PHE A 201 -10.89 -9.04 -19.18
C PHE A 201 -12.12 -9.04 -20.10
N LYS A 202 -13.10 -9.90 -19.82
CA LYS A 202 -14.37 -9.97 -20.56
C LYS A 202 -15.08 -8.61 -20.50
N ASP A 203 -15.57 -8.16 -21.65
CA ASP A 203 -16.31 -6.89 -21.80
C ASP A 203 -15.47 -5.65 -21.41
N THR A 204 -14.14 -5.75 -21.43
CA THR A 204 -13.21 -4.64 -21.24
C THR A 204 -12.47 -4.31 -22.53
N ALA A 205 -11.82 -3.14 -22.58
CA ALA A 205 -10.95 -2.77 -23.70
C ALA A 205 -9.63 -3.56 -23.72
N PHE A 206 -9.32 -4.30 -22.65
CA PHE A 206 -8.11 -5.11 -22.56
C PHE A 206 -8.39 -6.53 -23.02
N THR A 207 -7.47 -7.10 -23.79
CA THR A 207 -7.59 -8.46 -24.29
C THR A 207 -6.51 -9.35 -23.68
N TYR A 208 -6.87 -10.62 -23.54
CA TYR A 208 -5.97 -11.70 -23.20
C TYR A 208 -6.22 -12.81 -24.22
N ASP A 209 -5.17 -13.22 -24.94
CA ASP A 209 -5.29 -14.29 -25.93
C ASP A 209 -4.72 -15.59 -25.35
N PRO A 210 -5.57 -16.51 -24.85
CA PRO A 210 -5.11 -17.78 -24.30
C PRO A 210 -4.52 -18.71 -25.37
N ALA A 211 -4.79 -18.47 -26.66
CA ALA A 211 -4.21 -19.25 -27.76
C ALA A 211 -2.80 -18.76 -28.12
N ASN A 212 -2.49 -17.48 -27.88
CA ASN A 212 -1.17 -16.90 -28.11
C ASN A 212 -0.30 -16.88 -26.84
N LYS A 213 0.00 -18.08 -26.35
CA LYS A 213 0.84 -18.29 -25.15
C LYS A 213 2.21 -17.63 -25.24
N VAL A 214 2.78 -17.55 -26.45
CA VAL A 214 4.10 -16.93 -26.68
C VAL A 214 4.06 -15.43 -26.42
N ALA A 215 3.03 -14.72 -26.92
CA ALA A 215 2.88 -13.30 -26.67
C ALA A 215 2.64 -13.00 -25.18
N GLU A 216 1.83 -13.81 -24.50
CA GLU A 216 1.60 -13.68 -23.04
C GLU A 216 2.89 -13.94 -22.24
N TYR A 217 3.66 -14.95 -22.63
CA TYR A 217 4.96 -15.26 -22.01
C TYR A 217 5.97 -14.12 -22.20
N ILE A 218 6.07 -13.57 -23.42
CA ILE A 218 6.93 -12.40 -23.71
C ILE A 218 6.49 -11.19 -22.87
N SER A 219 5.17 -11.00 -22.69
CA SER A 219 4.65 -9.92 -21.86
C SER A 219 5.06 -10.09 -20.40
N ALA A 220 4.99 -11.31 -19.85
CA ALA A 220 5.46 -11.62 -18.50
C ALA A 220 6.98 -11.40 -18.35
N LEU A 221 7.78 -11.78 -19.34
CA LEU A 221 9.23 -11.47 -19.37
C LEU A 221 9.50 -9.96 -19.34
N ALA A 222 8.73 -9.18 -20.10
CA ALA A 222 8.87 -7.73 -20.10
C ALA A 222 8.60 -7.14 -18.70
N LEU A 223 7.70 -7.73 -17.92
CA LEU A 223 7.48 -7.32 -16.52
C LEU A 223 8.71 -7.57 -15.66
N LEU A 224 9.37 -8.71 -15.78
CA LEU A 224 10.60 -9.03 -15.03
C LEU A 224 11.71 -8.01 -15.35
N ALA A 225 11.89 -7.67 -16.62
CA ALA A 225 12.86 -6.67 -17.06
C ALA A 225 12.53 -5.27 -16.51
N LYS A 226 11.26 -4.86 -16.56
CA LYS A 226 10.78 -3.58 -16.01
C LYS A 226 10.90 -3.49 -14.49
N ARG A 227 10.90 -4.64 -13.81
CA ARG A 227 11.13 -4.76 -12.36
C ARG A 227 12.61 -4.99 -12.00
N GLU A 228 13.50 -4.93 -12.99
CA GLU A 228 14.95 -5.15 -12.82
C GLU A 228 15.31 -6.51 -12.20
N GLN A 229 14.44 -7.51 -12.38
CA GLN A 229 14.64 -8.87 -11.88
C GLN A 229 15.54 -9.66 -12.84
N TRP A 230 16.78 -9.20 -13.03
CA TRP A 230 17.68 -9.68 -14.10
C TRP A 230 17.99 -11.17 -14.04
N ALA A 231 18.17 -11.75 -12.85
CA ALA A 231 18.41 -13.18 -12.69
C ALA A 231 17.20 -14.03 -13.12
N GLU A 232 16.00 -13.63 -12.71
CA GLU A 232 14.76 -14.32 -13.10
C GLU A 232 14.46 -14.13 -14.58
N PHE A 233 14.68 -12.92 -15.09
CA PHE A 233 14.55 -12.58 -16.49
C PHE A 233 15.47 -13.46 -17.35
N ALA A 234 16.76 -13.55 -17.01
CA ALA A 234 17.72 -14.35 -17.77
C ALA A 234 17.33 -15.84 -17.79
N ARG A 235 16.89 -16.39 -16.65
CA ARG A 235 16.42 -17.79 -16.57
C ARG A 235 15.18 -18.01 -17.43
N SER A 236 14.23 -17.07 -17.36
CA SER A 236 12.94 -17.17 -18.04
C SER A 236 13.01 -16.82 -19.52
N ALA A 237 14.05 -16.11 -19.98
CA ALA A 237 14.21 -15.70 -21.37
C ALA A 237 14.50 -16.91 -22.30
N THR A 238 15.22 -17.92 -21.81
CA THR A 238 15.63 -19.08 -22.61
C THR A 238 14.46 -19.81 -23.28
N PRO A 239 13.36 -20.16 -22.58
CA PRO A 239 12.16 -20.71 -23.22
C PRO A 239 11.57 -19.82 -24.32
N ALA A 240 11.45 -18.51 -24.10
CA ALA A 240 10.91 -17.59 -25.10
C ALA A 240 11.76 -17.56 -26.37
N ILE A 241 13.07 -17.39 -26.19
CA ILE A 241 14.03 -17.37 -27.30
C ILE A 241 13.95 -18.68 -28.07
N THR A 242 13.90 -19.82 -27.37
CA THR A 242 13.80 -21.15 -28.00
C THR A 242 12.53 -21.26 -28.85
N ILE A 243 11.38 -20.83 -28.34
CA ILE A 243 10.11 -20.90 -29.06
C ILE A 243 10.10 -20.00 -30.29
N VAL A 244 10.57 -18.76 -30.15
CA VAL A 244 10.62 -17.79 -31.25
C VAL A 244 11.60 -18.26 -32.34
N LEU A 245 12.80 -18.70 -31.96
CA LEU A 245 13.79 -19.23 -32.91
C LEU A 245 13.24 -20.47 -33.61
N ARG A 246 12.61 -21.39 -32.89
CA ARG A 246 11.99 -22.58 -33.46
C ARG A 246 10.92 -22.23 -34.50
N ALA A 247 10.04 -21.30 -34.19
CA ALA A 247 9.01 -20.83 -35.13
C ALA A 247 9.60 -20.14 -36.37
N ALA A 248 10.72 -19.42 -36.23
CA ALA A 248 11.42 -18.81 -37.35
C ALA A 248 12.12 -19.86 -38.23
N VAL A 249 12.83 -20.81 -37.60
CA VAL A 249 13.56 -21.88 -38.28
C VAL A 249 12.60 -22.82 -39.00
N ALA A 250 11.45 -23.17 -38.42
CA ALA A 250 10.47 -24.09 -39.01
C ALA A 250 9.98 -23.65 -40.41
N LYS A 251 10.05 -22.36 -40.76
CA LYS A 251 9.72 -21.85 -42.10
C LYS A 251 10.73 -22.24 -43.17
N HIS A 252 11.97 -22.51 -42.77
CA HIS A 252 13.09 -22.84 -43.66
C HIS A 252 13.53 -24.30 -43.50
N LEU A 253 13.37 -24.85 -42.29
CA LEU A 253 13.77 -26.19 -41.88
C LEU A 253 12.62 -26.85 -41.11
N PRO A 254 11.70 -27.54 -41.82
CA PRO A 254 10.59 -28.27 -41.21
C PRO A 254 11.14 -29.34 -40.27
N GLU A 255 10.77 -29.29 -38.99
CA GLU A 255 11.40 -30.14 -37.97
C GLU A 255 11.11 -31.62 -38.17
N ASP A 256 9.90 -31.96 -38.62
CA ASP A 256 9.46 -33.33 -38.92
C ASP A 256 10.45 -34.09 -39.82
N ARG A 257 11.11 -33.38 -40.73
CA ARG A 257 12.14 -33.93 -41.61
C ARG A 257 13.41 -34.38 -40.88
N TYR A 258 13.67 -33.81 -39.71
CA TYR A 258 14.91 -33.99 -38.94
C TYR A 258 14.67 -34.65 -37.57
N LEU A 259 13.44 -35.00 -37.20
CA LEU A 259 13.14 -35.73 -35.98
C LEU A 259 13.17 -37.25 -36.22
N ASP A 260 13.52 -38.02 -35.19
CA ASP A 260 13.30 -39.47 -35.12
C ASP A 260 11.84 -39.78 -34.73
N ASP A 261 11.49 -41.06 -34.72
CA ASP A 261 10.12 -41.53 -34.40
C ASP A 261 9.71 -41.21 -32.94
N MET A 262 10.66 -40.80 -32.10
CA MET A 262 10.44 -40.36 -30.71
C MET A 262 10.40 -38.82 -30.59
N GLY A 263 10.42 -38.09 -31.70
CA GLY A 263 10.38 -36.62 -31.73
C GLY A 263 11.68 -35.95 -31.29
N ARG A 264 12.81 -36.66 -31.31
CA ARG A 264 14.14 -36.12 -30.99
C ARG A 264 14.89 -35.79 -32.27
N VAL A 265 15.78 -34.80 -32.22
CA VAL A 265 16.58 -34.41 -33.38
C VAL A 265 17.52 -35.57 -33.80
N ASP A 266 17.34 -36.06 -35.03
CA ASP A 266 18.21 -37.05 -35.66
C ASP A 266 19.36 -36.35 -36.40
N ARG A 267 20.54 -36.41 -35.78
CA ARG A 267 21.78 -35.83 -36.31
C ARG A 267 22.15 -36.35 -37.70
N ARG A 268 21.83 -37.61 -38.03
CA ARG A 268 22.14 -38.19 -39.35
C ARG A 268 21.28 -37.56 -40.44
N LYS A 269 20.04 -37.18 -40.12
CA LYS A 269 19.15 -36.47 -41.06
C LYS A 269 19.63 -35.04 -41.28
N LEU A 270 20.09 -34.35 -40.23
CA LEU A 270 20.66 -33.00 -40.32
C LEU A 270 21.95 -32.95 -41.16
N GLU A 271 22.85 -33.92 -40.98
CA GLU A 271 24.13 -33.97 -41.69
C GLU A 271 24.00 -34.27 -43.20
N ARG A 272 22.82 -34.73 -43.65
CA ARG A 272 22.53 -34.91 -45.09
C ARG A 272 22.29 -33.58 -45.81
N GLU A 273 21.92 -32.52 -45.08
CA GLU A 273 21.71 -31.19 -45.66
C GLU A 273 23.05 -30.44 -45.77
N PRO A 274 23.50 -30.06 -46.99
CA PRO A 274 24.81 -29.44 -47.19
C PRO A 274 25.01 -28.16 -46.38
N GLU A 275 23.98 -27.34 -46.26
CA GLU A 275 23.99 -26.05 -45.56
C GLU A 275 24.15 -26.23 -44.04
N ILE A 276 23.37 -27.16 -43.45
CA ILE A 276 23.45 -27.49 -42.02
C ILE A 276 24.78 -28.17 -41.69
N ARG A 277 25.22 -29.09 -42.56
CA ARG A 277 26.51 -29.78 -42.42
C ARG A 277 27.69 -28.81 -42.38
N CYS A 278 27.63 -27.72 -43.14
CA CYS A 278 28.65 -26.67 -43.10
C CYS A 278 28.68 -25.96 -41.74
N ALA A 279 27.51 -25.62 -41.20
CA ALA A 279 27.39 -24.99 -39.87
C ALA A 279 27.83 -25.93 -38.73
N LEU A 280 27.53 -27.23 -38.81
CA LEU A 280 27.91 -28.23 -37.80
C LEU A 280 29.41 -28.55 -37.78
N LYS A 281 30.11 -28.42 -38.92
CA LYS A 281 31.57 -28.65 -39.03
C LYS A 281 32.41 -27.52 -38.43
N HIS A 282 31.83 -26.32 -38.31
CA HIS A 282 32.47 -25.15 -37.71
C HIS A 282 31.61 -24.64 -36.55
N PRO A 283 31.45 -25.42 -35.46
CA PRO A 283 30.69 -24.95 -34.32
C PRO A 283 31.35 -23.67 -33.76
N PRO A 284 30.57 -22.65 -33.39
CA PRO A 284 31.13 -21.45 -32.78
C PRO A 284 31.90 -21.87 -31.51
N LYS A 285 33.18 -21.49 -31.44
CA LYS A 285 34.05 -21.75 -30.30
C LYS A 285 33.63 -20.89 -29.11
N SER A 286 32.52 -21.23 -28.45
CA SER A 286 32.12 -20.64 -27.17
C SER A 286 32.19 -21.72 -26.09
N PRO A 287 32.97 -21.51 -25.00
CA PRO A 287 33.12 -22.49 -23.92
C PRO A 287 31.83 -22.84 -23.17
N ASN A 288 30.73 -22.10 -23.40
CA ASN A 288 29.48 -22.21 -22.62
C ASN A 288 28.35 -22.98 -23.33
N ALA A 289 28.63 -23.68 -24.44
CA ALA A 289 27.59 -24.33 -25.25
C ALA A 289 26.92 -25.56 -24.60
N GLU A 290 27.45 -26.09 -23.50
CA GLU A 290 26.90 -27.30 -22.83
C GLU A 290 25.62 -27.04 -22.01
N TRP A 291 25.22 -25.79 -21.78
CA TRP A 291 24.09 -25.48 -20.87
C TRP A 291 22.68 -25.55 -21.50
N TYR A 292 22.54 -25.81 -22.81
CA TYR A 292 21.24 -25.69 -23.51
C TYR A 292 20.39 -26.97 -23.60
N LEU A 293 20.84 -28.09 -23.04
CA LEU A 293 20.16 -29.40 -23.19
C LEU A 293 19.14 -29.75 -22.08
N TYR A 294 18.83 -28.84 -21.14
CA TYR A 294 17.80 -29.06 -20.11
C TYR A 294 16.40 -28.54 -20.51
N THR A 295 15.96 -28.83 -21.74
CA THR A 295 14.73 -28.26 -22.33
C THR A 295 13.51 -29.20 -22.36
N LYS A 296 13.58 -30.41 -21.79
CA LYS A 296 12.47 -31.37 -21.88
C LYS A 296 11.26 -31.06 -21.00
N ASP A 297 11.43 -30.43 -19.83
CA ASP A 297 10.32 -30.21 -18.90
C ASP A 297 9.55 -28.89 -19.12
N TRP A 298 10.17 -27.86 -19.71
CA TRP A 298 9.54 -26.53 -19.82
C TRP A 298 8.50 -26.43 -20.94
N LEU A 299 8.59 -27.25 -21.97
CA LEU A 299 7.61 -27.28 -23.08
C LEU A 299 6.24 -27.84 -22.65
N ALA A 300 6.19 -28.61 -21.57
CA ALA A 300 4.94 -29.10 -20.99
C ALA A 300 4.13 -27.98 -20.29
N LEU A 301 4.80 -26.93 -19.82
CA LEU A 301 4.17 -25.76 -19.19
C LEU A 301 3.51 -24.79 -20.20
N LEU A 302 3.90 -24.86 -21.47
CA LEU A 302 3.47 -23.92 -22.53
C LEU A 302 2.54 -24.54 -23.58
N ARG A 303 2.20 -25.83 -23.46
CA ARG A 303 1.15 -26.49 -24.25
C ARG A 303 -0.19 -26.47 -23.54
#